data_AF-A0A8D9DZS4-F1
#
_entry.id   AF-A0A8D9DZS4-F1
#
_cell.length_a   1.000
_cell.length_b   1.000
_cell.length_c   1.000
_cell.angle_alpha   90.00
_cell.angle_beta   90.00
_cell.angle_gamma   90.00
#
_symmetry.space_group_name_H-M   'P 1'
#
loop_
_entity.id
_entity.type
_entity.pdbx_description
1 polymer ?
#
loop_
_entity_poly.entity_id
_entity_poly.type
_entity_poly.pdbx_seq_one_letter_code
_entity_poly.pdbx_strand_id
1 'polypeptide(L)'
;MIDYYTNWGMQEQADGSYRLSERGKSGVSGISVAGKLIRLWFLCNMSLTLVYGFLHQAGVYSMVKHMAGEIQSKPPATEIHLVTTYTYTMPLSLLGIPNYQNTLYLDKTGKKYRKKQAFFTYELGSATARQLCTKLSSILDSNEKKKAEQKLGYKTFVALPGSRYSNFVTYPTCMNISHTIVTSIFPHVTLEALPQLVPGSTPAQDKCPYASAWENSLQMLAELLDQFKIVLIQIQPSPVGSAGTRNM
;
A
#
# COMPACT_ATOMS: atom_id res chain seq x y z
N MET A 1 -26.31 5.07 45.88
CA MET A 1 -27.21 4.56 44.82
C MET A 1 -27.86 5.81 44.25
N ILE A 2 -27.41 6.27 43.08
CA ILE A 2 -27.78 7.56 42.50
C ILE A 2 -29.00 7.32 41.60
N ASP A 3 -30.11 7.98 41.91
CA ASP A 3 -31.39 7.83 41.22
C ASP A 3 -31.35 8.38 39.80
N TYR A 4 -31.58 7.51 38.82
CA TYR A 4 -31.62 7.82 37.38
C TYR A 4 -33.04 8.21 36.88
N TYR A 5 -33.99 8.47 37.76
CA TYR A 5 -35.42 8.59 37.38
C TYR A 5 -35.96 10.02 37.20
N THR A 6 -35.15 11.07 37.32
CA THR A 6 -35.63 12.47 37.27
C THR A 6 -35.68 13.12 35.88
N ASN A 7 -35.65 12.34 34.79
CA ASN A 7 -35.61 12.91 33.43
C ASN A 7 -36.87 12.70 32.57
N TRP A 8 -38.00 12.30 33.17
CA TRP A 8 -39.27 12.06 32.44
C TRP A 8 -40.38 13.06 32.76
N GLY A 9 -40.06 14.33 33.01
CA GLY A 9 -41.00 15.46 32.86
C GLY A 9 -42.39 15.33 33.50
N MET A 10 -42.55 14.50 34.54
CA MET A 10 -43.80 14.33 35.26
C MET A 10 -43.82 15.30 36.44
N GLN A 11 -44.79 16.21 36.42
CA GLN A 11 -45.09 17.08 37.56
C GLN A 11 -46.30 16.50 38.27
N GLU A 12 -46.12 16.18 39.55
CA GLU A 12 -47.18 15.72 40.43
C GLU A 12 -48.10 16.91 40.77
N GLN A 13 -49.39 16.79 40.48
CA GLN A 13 -50.38 17.78 40.90
C GLN A 13 -50.82 17.50 42.35
N ALA A 14 -51.28 18.55 43.02
CA ALA A 14 -51.68 18.50 44.43
C ALA A 14 -52.86 17.53 44.72
N ASP A 15 -53.51 16.99 43.68
CA ASP A 15 -54.59 16.01 43.78
C ASP A 15 -54.13 14.55 43.57
N GLY A 16 -52.82 14.30 43.42
CA GLY A 16 -52.25 12.97 43.20
C GLY A 16 -52.43 12.43 41.78
N SER A 17 -52.88 13.25 40.83
CA SER A 17 -52.95 12.88 39.42
C SER A 17 -51.67 13.27 38.65
N TYR A 18 -51.20 12.37 37.79
CA TYR A 18 -50.05 12.63 36.92
C TYR A 18 -50.55 13.04 35.53
N ARG A 19 -50.27 14.28 35.13
CA ARG A 19 -50.57 14.77 33.78
C ARG A 19 -49.28 14.79 32.96
N LEU A 20 -49.28 14.12 31.81
CA LEU A 20 -48.20 14.24 30.83
C LEU A 20 -48.09 15.71 30.39
N SER A 21 -46.96 16.33 30.69
CA SER A 21 -46.69 17.71 30.31
C SER A 21 -46.61 17.82 28.78
N GLU A 22 -47.59 18.46 28.14
CA GLU A 22 -47.57 18.79 26.70
C GLU A 22 -46.54 19.90 26.34
N ARG A 23 -45.50 20.11 27.16
CA ARG A 23 -44.30 20.89 26.79
C ARG A 23 -43.40 20.08 25.87
N GLY A 24 -43.87 19.82 24.65
CA GLY A 24 -43.08 19.13 23.64
C GLY A 24 -43.55 19.30 22.20
N LYS A 25 -44.64 20.04 21.96
CA LYS A 25 -45.12 20.37 20.62
C LYS A 25 -44.60 21.75 20.21
N SER A 26 -43.28 21.91 20.13
CA SER A 26 -42.67 23.06 19.50
C SER A 26 -41.53 22.60 18.59
N GLY A 27 -41.80 22.62 17.28
CA GLY A 27 -40.78 22.82 16.26
C GLY A 27 -39.75 21.70 16.09
N VAL A 28 -40.09 20.72 15.24
CA VAL A 28 -39.10 19.99 14.47
C VAL A 28 -38.37 21.01 13.56
N SER A 29 -37.20 21.52 13.95
CA SER A 29 -36.16 22.05 13.01
C SER A 29 -34.97 22.72 13.72
N GLY A 30 -34.31 22.03 14.65
CA GLY A 30 -33.05 22.55 15.20
C GLY A 30 -32.16 21.43 15.70
N ILE A 31 -31.34 20.86 14.80
CA ILE A 31 -30.26 19.97 15.26
C ILE A 31 -29.39 20.82 16.19
N SER A 32 -29.37 20.48 17.49
CA SER A 32 -28.53 21.15 18.47
C SER A 32 -27.07 21.12 18.00
N VAL A 33 -26.27 22.10 18.40
CA VAL A 33 -24.83 22.13 18.06
C VAL A 33 -24.16 20.81 18.44
N ALA A 34 -24.52 20.25 19.60
CA ALA A 34 -24.10 18.92 20.03
C ALA A 34 -24.51 17.80 19.04
N GLY A 35 -25.75 17.81 18.55
CA GLY A 35 -26.21 16.86 17.53
C GLY A 35 -25.47 16.98 16.20
N LYS A 36 -25.10 18.21 15.78
CA LYS A 36 -24.27 18.44 14.58
C LYS A 36 -22.84 17.91 14.77
N LEU A 37 -22.24 18.15 15.94
CA LEU A 37 -20.90 17.68 16.28
C LEU A 37 -20.83 16.15 16.33
N ILE A 38 -21.82 15.49 16.92
CA ILE A 38 -21.88 14.01 16.96
C ILE A 38 -21.97 13.43 15.54
N ARG A 39 -22.81 14.00 14.67
CA ARG A 39 -22.90 13.56 13.27
C ARG A 39 -21.57 13.74 12.53
N LEU A 40 -20.92 14.90 12.70
CA LEU A 40 -19.60 15.16 12.12
C LEU A 40 -18.57 14.14 12.63
N TRP A 41 -18.57 13.85 13.93
CA TRP A 41 -17.68 12.85 14.53
C TRP A 41 -17.88 11.47 13.90
N PHE A 42 -19.13 11.01 13.74
CA PHE A 42 -19.41 9.74 13.06
C PHE A 42 -18.98 9.75 11.60
N LEU A 43 -19.25 10.83 10.86
CA LEU A 43 -18.82 10.96 9.47
C LEU A 43 -17.29 10.89 9.35
N CYS A 44 -16.56 11.58 10.24
CA CYS A 44 -15.09 11.51 10.29
C CYS A 44 -14.61 10.08 10.57
N ASN A 45 -15.17 9.39 11.57
CA ASN A 45 -14.76 8.02 11.89
C ASN A 45 -15.05 7.02 10.77
N MET A 46 -16.23 7.12 10.13
CA MET A 46 -16.54 6.30 8.97
C MET A 46 -15.57 6.57 7.81
N SER A 47 -15.28 7.84 7.53
CA SER A 47 -14.34 8.24 6.47
C SER A 47 -12.93 7.72 6.75
N LEU A 48 -12.46 7.86 8.00
CA LEU A 48 -11.17 7.33 8.42
C LEU A 48 -11.11 5.81 8.32
N THR A 49 -12.18 5.11 8.70
CA THR A 49 -12.26 3.65 8.57
C THR A 49 -12.19 3.20 7.11
N LEU A 50 -12.87 3.91 6.20
CA LEU A 50 -12.79 3.65 4.77
C LEU A 50 -11.38 3.89 4.21
N VAL A 51 -10.76 5.02 4.56
CA VAL A 51 -9.41 5.37 4.08
C VAL A 51 -8.36 4.42 4.64
N TYR A 52 -8.28 4.25 5.95
CA TYR A 52 -7.23 3.47 6.60
C TYR A 52 -7.48 1.95 6.53
N GLY A 53 -8.73 1.52 6.69
CA GLY A 53 -9.08 0.10 6.70
C GLY A 53 -9.14 -0.52 5.31
N PHE A 54 -9.65 0.21 4.32
CA PHE A 54 -9.84 -0.32 2.97
C PHE A 54 -8.85 0.26 1.98
N LEU A 55 -8.87 1.58 1.74
CA LEU A 55 -8.06 2.17 0.68
C LEU A 55 -6.55 2.06 0.95
N HIS A 56 -6.12 2.17 2.20
CA HIS A 56 -4.70 2.08 2.55
C HIS A 56 -4.21 0.62 2.64
N GLN A 57 -5.04 -0.32 3.11
CA GLN A 57 -4.59 -1.68 3.41
C GLN A 57 -4.97 -2.74 2.37
N ALA A 58 -6.03 -2.55 1.58
CA ALA A 58 -6.54 -3.58 0.66
C ALA A 58 -5.48 -4.04 -0.37
N GLY A 59 -4.77 -3.09 -0.97
CA GLY A 59 -3.70 -3.42 -1.91
C GLY A 59 -2.54 -4.19 -1.29
N VAL A 60 -2.24 -3.95 0.00
CA VAL A 60 -1.18 -4.68 0.71
C VAL A 60 -1.55 -6.15 0.88
N TYR A 61 -2.80 -6.45 1.20
CA TYR A 61 -3.27 -7.84 1.29
C TYR A 61 -3.15 -8.58 -0.05
N SER A 62 -3.59 -7.95 -1.14
CA SER A 62 -3.45 -8.52 -2.49
C SER A 62 -1.98 -8.70 -2.90
N MET A 63 -1.11 -7.77 -2.52
CA MET A 63 0.34 -7.89 -2.72
C MET A 63 0.91 -9.09 -1.95
N VAL A 64 0.53 -9.27 -0.68
CA VAL A 64 0.95 -10.43 0.13
C VAL A 64 0.53 -11.73 -0.54
N LYS A 65 -0.72 -11.82 -0.99
CA LYS A 65 -1.23 -13.01 -1.68
C LYS A 65 -0.44 -13.32 -2.95
N HIS A 66 -0.12 -12.30 -3.74
CA HIS A 66 0.71 -12.45 -4.93
C HIS A 66 2.12 -12.95 -4.58
N MET A 67 2.76 -12.34 -3.58
CA MET A 67 4.09 -12.74 -3.12
C MET A 67 4.11 -14.14 -2.51
N ALA A 68 3.04 -14.56 -1.83
CA ALA A 68 2.89 -15.93 -1.35
C ALA A 68 2.87 -16.94 -2.52
N GLY A 69 2.20 -16.59 -3.62
CA GLY A 69 2.23 -17.36 -4.86
C GLY A 69 3.64 -17.46 -5.45
N GLU A 70 4.37 -16.34 -5.53
CA GLU A 70 5.77 -16.32 -5.99
C GLU A 70 6.70 -17.15 -5.11
N ILE A 71 6.49 -17.15 -3.79
CA ILE A 71 7.27 -17.97 -2.85
C ILE A 71 6.99 -19.46 -3.05
N GLN A 72 5.74 -19.84 -3.32
CA GLN A 72 5.34 -21.23 -3.54
C GLN A 72 5.80 -21.76 -4.91
N SER A 73 5.82 -20.92 -5.95
CA SER A 73 6.17 -21.31 -7.33
C SER A 73 7.67 -21.24 -7.63
N LYS A 74 8.49 -20.72 -6.69
CA LYS A 74 9.91 -20.49 -6.94
C LYS A 74 10.69 -21.80 -7.18
N PRO A 75 11.69 -21.79 -8.07
CA PRO A 75 12.59 -22.92 -8.22
C PRO A 75 13.36 -23.25 -6.91
N PRO A 76 13.85 -24.50 -6.77
CA PRO A 76 14.80 -24.84 -5.73
C PRO A 76 16.00 -23.89 -5.74
N ALA A 77 16.60 -23.65 -4.56
CA ALA A 77 17.79 -22.80 -4.42
C ALA A 77 17.64 -21.34 -4.94
N THR A 78 16.42 -20.80 -4.94
CA THR A 78 16.13 -19.40 -5.31
C THR A 78 15.74 -18.55 -4.09
N GLU A 79 16.39 -17.39 -3.91
CA GLU A 79 16.07 -16.36 -2.91
C GLU A 79 15.13 -15.30 -3.52
N ILE A 80 14.09 -14.89 -2.80
CA ILE A 80 13.20 -13.81 -3.20
C ILE A 80 13.46 -12.60 -2.30
N HIS A 81 13.65 -11.44 -2.91
CA HIS A 81 13.87 -10.17 -2.25
C HIS A 81 12.74 -9.23 -2.59
N LEU A 82 12.06 -8.68 -1.59
CA LEU A 82 11.02 -7.68 -1.78
C LEU A 82 11.45 -6.37 -1.11
N VAL A 83 11.56 -5.31 -1.89
CA VAL A 83 11.78 -3.95 -1.40
C VAL A 83 10.45 -3.20 -1.44
N THR A 84 10.06 -2.60 -0.33
CA THR A 84 8.84 -1.80 -0.22
C THR A 84 9.19 -0.35 0.09
N THR A 85 8.50 0.59 -0.56
CA THR A 85 8.63 2.03 -0.31
C THR A 85 7.24 2.68 -0.37
N TYR A 86 7.03 3.73 0.42
CA TYR A 86 5.76 4.47 0.57
C TYR A 86 4.52 3.56 0.73
N THR A 87 4.69 2.39 1.33
CA THR A 87 3.67 1.36 1.50
C THR A 87 3.69 0.88 2.94
N TYR A 88 2.52 0.51 3.45
CA TYR A 88 2.42 -0.06 4.79
C TYR A 88 3.24 -1.35 4.91
N THR A 89 3.79 -1.59 6.10
CA THR A 89 4.54 -2.81 6.41
C THR A 89 3.74 -4.05 6.03
N MET A 90 4.39 -4.94 5.29
CA MET A 90 3.73 -6.15 4.81
C MET A 90 3.51 -7.13 5.98
N PRO A 91 2.28 -7.61 6.24
CA PRO A 91 2.01 -8.56 7.31
C PRO A 91 2.61 -9.93 6.97
N LEU A 92 3.83 -10.17 7.42
CA LEU A 92 4.62 -11.38 7.07
C LEU A 92 3.95 -12.68 7.50
N SER A 93 3.10 -12.64 8.53
CA SER A 93 2.29 -13.77 8.98
C SER A 93 1.38 -14.33 7.89
N LEU A 94 0.91 -13.48 6.97
CA LEU A 94 -0.01 -13.87 5.90
C LEU A 94 0.69 -14.51 4.69
N LEU A 95 2.02 -14.38 4.57
CA LEU A 95 2.78 -15.01 3.49
C LEU A 95 2.88 -16.54 3.64
N GLY A 96 2.52 -17.08 4.81
CA GLY A 96 2.61 -18.51 5.10
C GLY A 96 4.01 -19.07 4.88
N ILE A 97 5.06 -18.25 5.10
CA ILE A 97 6.44 -18.62 4.80
C ILE A 97 6.83 -19.77 5.72
N PRO A 98 7.11 -20.98 5.20
CA PRO A 98 7.44 -22.10 6.07
C PRO A 98 8.78 -21.92 6.81
N ASN A 99 9.63 -20.97 6.39
CA ASN A 99 11.02 -20.81 6.85
C ASN A 99 11.45 -19.33 6.94
N TYR A 100 10.68 -18.52 7.67
CA TYR A 100 11.04 -17.11 7.88
C TYR A 100 12.35 -16.96 8.70
N GLN A 101 12.62 -17.89 9.60
CA GLN A 101 13.84 -17.94 10.42
C GLN A 101 14.67 -19.19 10.10
N ASN A 102 15.96 -19.09 10.40
CA ASN A 102 16.92 -20.19 10.31
C ASN A 102 16.64 -21.25 11.40
N THR A 103 15.54 -21.97 11.28
CA THR A 103 15.10 -22.94 12.27
C THR A 103 15.85 -24.26 12.09
N LEU A 104 16.30 -24.84 13.20
CA LEU A 104 16.82 -26.20 13.30
C LEU A 104 15.65 -27.17 13.34
N TYR A 105 15.58 -28.07 12.36
CA TYR A 105 14.61 -29.16 12.33
C TYR A 105 15.30 -30.46 12.69
N LEU A 106 14.65 -31.30 13.49
CA LEU A 106 15.01 -32.70 13.61
C LEU A 106 14.26 -33.48 12.53
N ASP A 107 15.00 -34.19 11.69
CA ASP A 107 14.42 -35.24 10.86
C ASP A 107 13.91 -36.41 11.75
N LYS A 108 13.03 -37.25 11.22
CA LYS A 108 12.57 -38.49 11.85
C LYS A 108 13.71 -39.45 12.18
N THR A 109 14.87 -39.27 11.52
CA THR A 109 16.13 -39.98 11.82
C THR A 109 16.98 -39.33 12.92
N GLY A 110 16.52 -38.24 13.54
CA GLY A 110 17.26 -37.50 14.59
C GLY A 110 18.32 -36.53 14.07
N LYS A 111 18.48 -36.40 12.74
CA LYS A 111 19.44 -35.46 12.14
C LYS A 111 18.92 -34.03 12.20
N LYS A 112 19.76 -33.13 12.73
CA LYS A 112 19.50 -31.68 12.76
C LYS A 112 19.85 -31.07 11.42
N TYR A 113 18.91 -30.42 10.75
CA TYR A 113 19.18 -29.61 9.56
C TYR A 113 18.65 -28.19 9.71
N ARG A 114 19.38 -27.22 9.16
CA ARG A 114 19.01 -25.80 9.17
C ARG A 114 18.38 -25.46 7.84
N LYS A 115 17.13 -25.00 7.85
CA LYS A 115 16.47 -24.56 6.62
C LYS A 115 16.83 -23.10 6.35
N LYS A 116 17.43 -22.83 5.19
CA LYS A 116 17.88 -21.50 4.80
C LYS A 116 16.69 -20.59 4.52
N GLN A 117 16.75 -19.35 5.01
CA GLN A 117 15.77 -18.31 4.68
C GLN A 117 15.79 -18.05 3.17
N ALA A 118 14.61 -18.05 2.56
CA ALA A 118 14.45 -17.92 1.10
C ALA A 118 13.64 -16.68 0.70
N PHE A 119 13.19 -15.89 1.66
CA PHE A 119 12.42 -14.67 1.45
C PHE A 119 12.98 -13.55 2.34
N PHE A 120 13.31 -12.42 1.73
CA PHE A 120 13.90 -11.26 2.37
C PHE A 120 13.06 -10.02 2.07
N THR A 121 12.78 -9.23 3.10
CA THR A 121 12.04 -7.96 2.96
C THR A 121 12.92 -6.79 3.36
N TYR A 122 12.76 -5.68 2.65
CA TYR A 122 13.48 -4.44 2.91
C TYR A 122 12.46 -3.30 2.89
N GLU A 123 12.14 -2.78 4.08
CA GLU A 123 11.20 -1.68 4.24
C GLU A 123 11.97 -0.37 4.24
N LEU A 124 11.70 0.46 3.23
CA LEU A 124 12.38 1.74 3.06
C LEU A 124 11.52 2.95 3.46
N GLY A 125 10.26 2.74 3.87
CA GLY A 125 9.34 3.82 4.23
C GLY A 125 9.26 4.88 3.13
N SER A 126 9.34 6.16 3.50
CA SER A 126 9.35 7.32 2.59
C SER A 126 10.71 7.58 1.91
N ALA A 127 11.42 6.53 1.49
CA ALA A 127 12.73 6.69 0.87
C ALA A 127 12.67 7.46 -0.45
N THR A 128 13.66 8.30 -0.69
CA THR A 128 13.83 8.99 -1.99
C THR A 128 14.14 8.00 -3.11
N ALA A 129 13.87 8.37 -4.36
CA ALA A 129 14.23 7.55 -5.53
C ALA A 129 15.74 7.18 -5.52
N ARG A 130 16.60 8.11 -5.12
CA ARG A 130 18.05 7.87 -4.94
C ARG A 130 18.32 6.73 -3.96
N GLN A 131 17.77 6.81 -2.75
CA GLN A 131 17.97 5.80 -1.70
C GLN A 131 17.44 4.43 -2.16
N LEU A 132 16.30 4.40 -2.84
CA LEU A 132 15.75 3.19 -3.44
C LEU A 132 16.72 2.61 -4.48
N CYS A 133 17.14 3.38 -5.48
CA CYS A 133 18.06 2.90 -6.52
C CYS A 133 19.38 2.39 -5.91
N THR A 134 19.99 3.14 -4.97
CA THR A 134 21.22 2.72 -4.28
C THR A 134 21.03 1.41 -3.52
N LYS A 135 19.89 1.24 -2.83
CA LYS A 135 19.60 -0.01 -2.11
C LYS A 135 19.41 -1.17 -3.09
N LEU A 136 18.72 -0.94 -4.21
CA LEU A 136 18.52 -1.95 -5.23
C LEU A 136 19.83 -2.40 -5.86
N SER A 137 20.72 -1.48 -6.25
CA SER A 137 22.05 -1.81 -6.76
C SER A 137 22.81 -2.68 -5.76
N SER A 138 22.83 -2.30 -4.48
CA SER A 138 23.48 -3.10 -3.43
C SER A 138 22.90 -4.51 -3.27
N ILE A 139 21.58 -4.66 -3.37
CA ILE A 139 20.92 -5.98 -3.30
C ILE A 139 21.27 -6.82 -4.54
N LEU A 140 21.22 -6.22 -5.73
CA LEU A 140 21.55 -6.89 -6.99
C LEU A 140 23.01 -7.34 -7.00
N ASP A 141 23.95 -6.48 -6.62
CA ASP A 141 25.38 -6.80 -6.57
C ASP A 141 25.66 -7.95 -5.60
N SER A 142 25.04 -7.90 -4.41
CA SER A 142 25.16 -8.99 -3.42
C SER A 142 24.60 -10.31 -3.95
N ASN A 143 23.49 -10.26 -4.67
CA ASN A 143 22.83 -11.44 -5.19
C ASN A 143 23.52 -12.01 -6.44
N GLU A 144 24.07 -11.18 -7.32
CA GLU A 144 24.91 -11.63 -8.43
C GLU A 144 26.17 -12.31 -7.91
N LYS A 145 26.80 -11.77 -6.86
CA LYS A 145 27.93 -12.45 -6.20
C LYS A 145 27.54 -13.83 -5.66
N LYS A 146 26.41 -13.94 -4.94
CA LYS A 146 25.90 -15.24 -4.45
C LYS A 146 25.55 -16.20 -5.58
N LYS A 147 25.00 -15.70 -6.68
CA LYS A 147 24.68 -16.51 -7.86
C LYS A 147 25.94 -17.08 -8.50
N ALA A 148 27.01 -16.28 -8.61
CA ALA A 148 28.30 -16.71 -9.12
C ALA A 148 29.00 -17.72 -8.18
N GLU A 149 29.06 -17.43 -6.88
CA GLU A 149 29.81 -18.23 -5.90
C GLU A 149 29.06 -19.48 -5.43
N GLN A 150 27.74 -19.37 -5.22
CA GLN A 150 26.92 -20.39 -4.55
C GLN A 150 25.87 -21.03 -5.47
N LYS A 151 25.81 -20.62 -6.75
CA LYS A 151 24.80 -21.07 -7.73
C LYS A 151 23.36 -20.86 -7.24
N LEU A 152 23.14 -19.81 -6.45
CA LEU A 152 21.81 -19.46 -5.93
C LEU A 152 21.11 -18.51 -6.89
N GLY A 153 19.94 -18.91 -7.37
CA GLY A 153 19.07 -18.03 -8.13
C GLY A 153 18.48 -16.95 -7.22
N TYR A 154 18.04 -15.85 -7.80
CA TYR A 154 17.28 -14.86 -7.06
C TYR A 154 16.22 -14.15 -7.92
N LYS A 155 15.19 -13.62 -7.27
CA LYS A 155 14.25 -12.66 -7.84
C LYS A 155 14.18 -11.44 -6.93
N THR A 156 14.34 -10.25 -7.49
CA THR A 156 14.19 -9.00 -6.75
C THR A 156 12.94 -8.28 -7.22
N PHE A 157 12.06 -7.95 -6.28
CA PHE A 157 10.83 -7.23 -6.50
C PHE A 157 10.86 -5.89 -5.76
N VAL A 158 10.17 -4.90 -6.34
CA VAL A 158 9.96 -3.59 -5.74
C VAL A 158 8.47 -3.29 -5.76
N ALA A 159 7.92 -2.98 -4.60
CA ALA A 159 6.56 -2.47 -4.47
C ALA A 159 6.61 -0.98 -4.14
N LEU A 160 5.96 -0.18 -4.97
CA LEU A 160 5.78 1.25 -4.72
C LEU A 160 4.40 1.74 -5.19
N PRO A 161 3.92 2.87 -4.69
CA PRO A 161 2.68 3.49 -5.17
C PRO A 161 2.78 3.89 -6.64
N GLY A 162 1.66 3.79 -7.36
CA GLY A 162 1.54 4.24 -8.75
C GLY A 162 1.99 5.70 -8.94
N SER A 163 1.64 6.57 -7.97
CA SER A 163 2.06 8.00 -7.97
C SER A 163 3.57 8.23 -7.98
N ARG A 164 4.39 7.22 -7.64
CA ARG A 164 5.86 7.30 -7.59
C ARG A 164 6.56 6.50 -8.70
N TYR A 165 5.82 5.73 -9.48
CA TYR A 165 6.37 4.86 -10.51
C TYR A 165 7.18 5.62 -11.57
N SER A 166 6.63 6.70 -12.11
CA SER A 166 7.30 7.54 -13.12
C SER A 166 8.63 8.11 -12.62
N ASN A 167 8.67 8.59 -11.38
CA ASN A 167 9.88 9.12 -10.75
C ASN A 167 10.95 8.05 -10.56
N PHE A 168 10.55 6.80 -10.32
CA PHE A 168 11.48 5.68 -10.18
C PHE A 168 12.12 5.31 -11.53
N VAL A 169 11.31 5.11 -12.58
CA VAL A 169 11.82 4.66 -13.89
C VAL A 169 12.65 5.72 -14.62
N THR A 170 12.40 6.99 -14.35
CA THR A 170 13.15 8.11 -14.95
C THR A 170 14.41 8.49 -14.17
N TYR A 171 14.64 7.92 -12.99
CA TYR A 171 15.76 8.32 -12.15
C TYR A 171 17.10 7.82 -12.73
N PRO A 172 18.11 8.70 -12.94
CA PRO A 172 19.36 8.32 -13.62
C PRO A 172 20.09 7.14 -13.00
N THR A 173 20.15 7.05 -11.67
CA THR A 173 20.80 5.94 -10.97
C THR A 173 20.08 4.60 -11.19
N CYS A 174 18.78 4.64 -11.49
CA CYS A 174 18.00 3.45 -11.83
C CYS A 174 18.09 3.07 -13.32
N MET A 175 18.72 3.86 -14.19
CA MET A 175 18.81 3.55 -15.63
C MET A 175 19.66 2.31 -15.93
N ASN A 176 20.56 1.93 -15.02
CA ASN A 176 21.38 0.70 -15.13
C ASN A 176 20.65 -0.55 -14.60
N ILE A 177 19.35 -0.44 -14.32
CA ILE A 177 18.52 -1.49 -13.75
C ILE A 177 17.38 -1.79 -14.73
N SER A 178 17.33 -3.03 -15.21
CA SER A 178 16.21 -3.49 -16.02
C SER A 178 15.00 -3.74 -15.13
N HIS A 179 13.81 -3.34 -15.59
CA HIS A 179 12.59 -3.46 -14.84
C HIS A 179 11.43 -3.97 -15.69
N THR A 180 10.55 -4.75 -15.08
CA THR A 180 9.31 -5.23 -15.70
C THR A 180 8.18 -5.14 -14.69
N ILE A 181 7.07 -4.52 -15.08
CA ILE A 181 5.86 -4.50 -14.23
C ILE A 181 5.30 -5.92 -14.20
N VAL A 182 5.24 -6.50 -13.01
CA VAL A 182 4.67 -7.84 -12.80
C VAL A 182 3.16 -7.75 -12.66
N THR A 183 2.72 -6.81 -11.82
CA THR A 183 1.30 -6.59 -11.57
C THR A 183 1.05 -5.20 -11.01
N SER A 184 -0.17 -4.70 -11.23
CA SER A 184 -0.70 -3.47 -10.65
C SER A 184 -1.88 -3.83 -9.76
N ILE A 185 -1.83 -3.42 -8.50
CA ILE A 185 -2.74 -3.88 -7.45
C ILE A 185 -3.56 -2.70 -6.96
N PHE A 186 -4.86 -2.73 -7.23
CA PHE A 186 -5.86 -1.74 -6.82
C PHE A 186 -6.87 -2.35 -5.83
N PRO A 187 -7.44 -1.59 -4.88
CA PRO A 187 -7.11 -0.20 -4.54
C PRO A 187 -5.95 -0.10 -3.54
N HIS A 188 -5.10 0.89 -3.71
CA HIS A 188 -4.15 1.31 -2.68
C HIS A 188 -3.88 2.80 -2.72
N VAL A 189 -4.05 3.48 -1.59
CA VAL A 189 -3.63 4.87 -1.40
C VAL A 189 -2.59 4.92 -0.31
N THR A 190 -1.45 5.52 -0.61
CA THR A 190 -0.51 5.90 0.42
C THR A 190 -0.76 7.34 0.86
N LEU A 191 -0.72 7.57 2.17
CA LEU A 191 -0.78 8.92 2.72
C LEU A 191 0.59 9.60 2.70
N GLU A 192 1.67 8.83 2.53
CA GLU A 192 3.05 9.34 2.48
C GLU A 192 3.42 9.89 1.09
N ALA A 193 2.71 9.46 0.05
CA ALA A 193 2.87 9.95 -1.32
C ALA A 193 1.50 10.08 -2.00
N LEU A 194 0.74 11.09 -1.55
CA LEU A 194 -0.60 11.37 -2.06
C LEU A 194 -0.61 11.49 -3.60
N PRO A 195 -1.71 11.05 -4.24
CA PRO A 195 -1.95 11.30 -5.65
C PRO A 195 -1.88 12.80 -5.97
N GLN A 196 -1.25 13.13 -7.08
CA GLN A 196 -1.25 14.47 -7.64
C GLN A 196 -2.64 14.76 -8.21
N LEU A 197 -3.30 15.77 -7.65
CA LEU A 197 -4.65 16.20 -8.04
C LEU A 197 -4.67 16.89 -9.41
N VAL A 198 -3.51 17.33 -9.91
CA VAL A 198 -3.33 17.91 -11.24
C VAL A 198 -2.39 17.00 -12.02
N PRO A 199 -2.90 16.08 -12.82
CA PRO A 199 -2.08 15.36 -13.78
C PRO A 199 -1.50 16.36 -14.79
N GLY A 200 -0.18 16.36 -15.01
CA GLY A 200 0.42 17.03 -16.17
C GLY A 200 1.19 18.33 -15.92
N SER A 201 2.26 18.27 -15.12
CA SER A 201 3.49 19.02 -15.44
C SER A 201 4.52 18.15 -16.17
N THR A 202 4.07 17.08 -16.84
CA THR A 202 4.88 16.38 -17.83
C THR A 202 4.95 17.21 -19.13
N PRO A 203 6.13 17.39 -19.73
CA PRO A 203 6.27 18.18 -20.96
C PRO A 203 5.52 17.49 -22.10
N ALA A 204 4.60 18.22 -22.71
CA ALA A 204 4.02 17.99 -24.03
C ALA A 204 3.70 16.52 -24.39
N GLN A 205 2.50 16.06 -24.02
CA GLN A 205 1.80 15.07 -24.82
C GLN A 205 0.58 15.74 -25.45
N ASP A 206 0.50 15.57 -26.77
CA ASP A 206 -0.49 16.17 -27.66
C ASP A 206 -1.91 16.00 -27.14
N LYS A 207 -2.46 17.07 -26.56
CA LYS A 207 -3.89 17.14 -26.26
C LYS A 207 -4.65 17.10 -27.58
N CYS A 208 -5.51 16.11 -27.78
CA CYS A 208 -6.46 16.12 -28.90
C CYS A 208 -7.29 17.41 -28.81
N PRO A 209 -7.22 18.33 -29.79
CA PRO A 209 -7.90 19.64 -29.72
C PRO A 209 -9.44 19.56 -29.70
N TYR A 210 -9.99 18.35 -29.89
CA TYR A 210 -11.42 18.08 -30.06
C TYR A 210 -12.04 17.26 -28.92
N ALA A 211 -11.30 16.96 -27.85
CA ALA A 211 -11.86 16.22 -26.72
C ALA A 211 -12.91 17.08 -25.99
N SER A 212 -14.11 16.53 -25.82
CA SER A 212 -15.19 17.14 -25.06
C SER A 212 -14.82 17.31 -23.58
N ALA A 213 -15.48 18.22 -22.88
CA ALA A 213 -15.25 18.44 -21.44
C ALA A 213 -15.42 17.17 -20.59
N TRP A 214 -16.30 16.25 -21.02
CA TRP A 214 -16.51 14.96 -20.36
C TRP A 214 -15.36 13.97 -20.59
N GLU A 215 -14.81 13.89 -21.81
CA GLU A 215 -13.65 13.04 -22.10
C GLU A 215 -12.41 13.49 -21.32
N ASN A 216 -12.18 14.80 -21.22
CA ASN A 216 -11.12 15.35 -20.38
C ASN A 216 -11.34 14.99 -18.90
N SER A 217 -12.59 15.01 -18.41
CA SER A 217 -12.92 14.64 -17.03
C SER A 217 -12.70 13.15 -16.76
N LEU A 218 -13.08 12.28 -17.69
CA LEU A 218 -12.82 10.84 -17.61
C LEU A 218 -11.33 10.53 -17.67
N GLN A 219 -10.57 11.24 -18.49
CA GLN A 219 -9.12 11.10 -18.58
C GLN A 219 -8.45 11.51 -17.26
N MET A 220 -8.83 12.67 -16.70
CA MET A 220 -8.34 13.09 -15.38
C MET A 220 -8.68 12.08 -14.29
N LEU A 221 -9.89 11.53 -14.30
CA LEU A 221 -10.30 10.50 -13.35
C LEU A 221 -9.48 9.22 -13.53
N ALA A 222 -9.23 8.79 -14.77
CA ALA A 222 -8.42 7.61 -15.06
C ALA A 222 -6.97 7.79 -14.59
N GLU A 223 -6.37 8.95 -14.87
CA GLU A 223 -5.02 9.32 -14.40
C GLU A 223 -4.96 9.43 -12.87
N LEU A 224 -6.03 9.92 -12.24
CA LEU A 224 -6.14 9.94 -10.80
C LEU A 224 -6.20 8.50 -10.27
N LEU A 225 -7.09 7.66 -10.78
CA LEU A 225 -7.24 6.26 -10.35
C LEU A 225 -5.97 5.43 -10.60
N ASP A 226 -5.20 5.75 -11.63
CA ASP A 226 -3.90 5.10 -11.89
C ASP A 226 -2.91 5.30 -10.73
N GLN A 227 -3.06 6.38 -9.97
CA GLN A 227 -2.24 6.64 -8.79
C GLN A 227 -2.67 5.85 -7.55
N PHE A 228 -3.87 5.25 -7.57
CA PHE A 228 -4.49 4.51 -6.45
C PHE A 228 -4.16 3.01 -6.51
N LYS A 229 -2.91 2.67 -6.83
CA LYS A 229 -2.44 1.28 -6.94
C LYS A 229 -1.05 1.11 -6.35
N ILE A 230 -0.73 -0.13 -5.96
CA ILE A 230 0.65 -0.58 -5.79
C ILE A 230 1.12 -1.14 -7.13
N VAL A 231 2.26 -0.66 -7.60
CA VAL A 231 2.95 -1.24 -8.74
C VAL A 231 4.01 -2.19 -8.20
N LEU A 232 3.88 -3.47 -8.53
CA LEU A 232 4.89 -4.48 -8.24
C LEU A 232 5.76 -4.67 -9.47
N ILE A 233 7.05 -4.44 -9.31
CA ILE A 233 8.04 -4.44 -10.38
C ILE A 233 9.06 -5.53 -10.08
N GLN A 234 9.39 -6.35 -11.06
CA GLN A 234 10.56 -7.22 -10.99
C GLN A 234 11.75 -6.47 -11.55
N ILE A 235 12.86 -6.56 -10.82
CA ILE A 235 14.10 -5.87 -11.10
C ILE A 235 15.19 -6.88 -11.44
N GLN A 236 16.00 -6.57 -12.46
CA GLN A 236 17.14 -7.36 -12.89
C GLN A 236 18.34 -6.45 -13.22
N PRO A 237 19.59 -6.95 -13.13
CA PRO A 237 20.74 -6.24 -13.65
C PRO A 237 20.54 -5.93 -15.14
N SER A 238 20.92 -4.73 -15.57
CA SER A 238 20.90 -4.43 -17.01
C SER A 238 21.90 -5.34 -17.75
N PRO A 239 21.57 -5.87 -18.94
CA PRO A 239 22.51 -6.65 -19.73
C PRO A 239 23.76 -5.81 -19.99
N VAL A 240 24.92 -6.30 -19.56
CA VAL A 240 26.21 -5.71 -19.91
C VAL A 240 26.46 -5.99 -21.40
N GLY A 241 25.93 -5.14 -22.29
CA GLY A 241 25.95 -5.45 -23.72
C GLY A 241 25.42 -4.39 -24.70
N SER A 242 25.07 -3.18 -24.28
CA SER A 242 24.74 -2.09 -25.21
C SER A 242 25.40 -0.76 -24.82
N ALA A 243 26.58 -0.82 -24.18
CA ALA A 243 27.50 0.31 -24.19
C ALA A 243 28.06 0.38 -25.62
N GLY A 244 27.42 1.17 -26.46
CA GLY A 244 27.93 1.51 -27.76
C GLY A 244 29.39 1.95 -27.62
N THR A 245 30.25 1.34 -28.42
CA THR A 245 31.55 1.85 -28.83
C THR A 245 31.38 3.34 -29.18
N ARG A 246 31.66 4.22 -28.21
CA ARG A 246 32.00 5.60 -28.53
C ARG A 246 33.41 5.52 -29.09
N ASN A 247 33.48 5.45 -30.41
CA ASN A 247 34.70 5.78 -31.13
C ASN A 247 35.12 7.19 -30.69
N MET A 248 36.26 7.27 -30.02
CA MET A 248 37.15 8.42 -30.03
C MET A 248 38.43 7.98 -30.73
#